data_AF-A0A2S1SEG3-F1
#
_entry.id   AF-A0A2S1SEG3-F1
#
_cell.length_a   1.000
_cell.length_b   1.000
_cell.length_c   1.000
_cell.angle_alpha   90.00
_cell.angle_beta   90.00
_cell.angle_gamma   90.00
#
_symmetry.space_group_name_H-M   'P 1'
#
loop_
_entity.id
_entity.type
_entity.pdbx_description
1 polymer ?
#
loop_
_entity_poly.entity_id
_entity_poly.type
_entity_poly.pdbx_seq_one_letter_code
_entity_poly.pdbx_strand_id
1 'polypeptide(L)'
;MKKIKILTIFCVTLVALNLFLIATALLEQREHRHGRPEEKKDIVIHELQLDQVQIAKYEKMIHWHRNQIREADGRIMDLKNKLYAPLDNPNPNQMANDSLMAEIGKVQVEIEHIHYKHFQDIKSLCRKEQLPYYHDMTTRIADIFSNPKPGR
;
A
#
# COMPACT_ATOMS: atom_id res chain seq x y z
N MET A 1 -8.72 19.39 -60.96
CA MET A 1 -7.56 19.42 -60.03
C MET A 1 -7.83 20.11 -58.69
N LYS A 2 -8.64 21.19 -58.59
CA LYS A 2 -8.95 21.85 -57.30
C LYS A 2 -9.74 20.96 -56.32
N LYS A 3 -10.71 20.18 -56.80
CA LYS A 3 -11.54 19.26 -55.98
C LYS A 3 -10.71 18.17 -55.29
N ILE A 4 -9.75 17.58 -56.02
CA ILE A 4 -8.82 16.58 -55.47
C ILE A 4 -7.93 17.24 -54.40
N LYS A 5 -7.38 18.43 -54.66
CA LYS A 5 -6.58 19.17 -53.66
C LYS A 5 -7.37 19.49 -52.38
N ILE A 6 -8.64 19.87 -52.49
CA ILE A 6 -9.52 20.11 -51.32
C ILE A 6 -9.77 18.80 -50.56
N LEU A 7 -10.03 17.70 -51.27
CA LEU A 7 -10.24 16.39 -50.65
C LEU A 7 -8.96 15.90 -49.92
N THR A 8 -7.79 16.12 -50.53
CA THR A 8 -6.50 15.77 -49.93
C THR A 8 -6.24 16.58 -48.66
N ILE A 9 -6.51 17.89 -48.68
CA ILE A 9 -6.39 18.75 -47.48
C ILE A 9 -7.32 18.24 -46.38
N PHE A 10 -8.57 17.91 -46.71
CA PHE A 10 -9.52 17.40 -45.72
C PHE A 10 -9.07 16.06 -45.11
N CYS A 11 -8.57 15.13 -45.93
CA CYS A 11 -8.01 13.87 -45.46
C CYS A 11 -6.80 14.07 -44.54
N VAL A 12 -5.85 14.94 -44.92
CA VAL A 12 -4.64 15.20 -44.12
C VAL A 12 -5.01 15.82 -42.77
N THR A 13 -5.94 16.78 -42.75
CA THR A 13 -6.43 17.40 -41.51
C THR A 13 -7.12 16.37 -40.60
N LEU A 14 -7.92 15.46 -41.17
CA LEU A 14 -8.59 14.41 -40.40
C LEU A 14 -7.58 13.44 -39.75
N VAL A 15 -6.54 13.05 -40.50
CA VAL A 15 -5.46 12.18 -39.99
C VAL A 15 -4.66 12.89 -38.90
N ALA A 16 -4.32 14.17 -39.09
CA ALA A 16 -3.60 14.96 -38.10
C ALA A 16 -4.40 15.11 -36.80
N LEU A 17 -5.71 15.34 -36.88
CA LEU A 17 -6.61 15.39 -35.71
C LEU A 17 -6.67 14.06 -34.97
N ASN A 18 -6.78 12.94 -35.70
CA ASN A 18 -6.78 11.61 -35.08
C ASN A 18 -5.43 11.30 -34.40
N LEU A 19 -4.31 11.65 -35.04
CA LEU A 19 -2.98 11.47 -34.45
C LEU A 19 -2.77 12.36 -33.22
N PHE A 20 -3.29 13.59 -33.25
CA PHE A 20 -3.27 14.49 -32.10
C PHE A 20 -4.07 13.92 -30.93
N LEU A 21 -5.27 13.41 -31.17
CA LEU A 21 -6.10 12.75 -30.14
C LEU A 21 -5.41 11.51 -29.56
N ILE A 22 -4.76 10.69 -30.39
CA ILE A 22 -4.01 9.52 -29.94
C ILE A 22 -2.79 9.97 -29.11
N ALA A 23 -2.06 11.00 -29.56
CA ALA A 23 -0.90 11.51 -28.85
C ALA A 23 -1.28 12.10 -27.47
N THR A 24 -2.37 12.86 -27.38
CA THR A 24 -2.87 13.38 -26.11
C THR A 24 -3.32 12.24 -25.20
N ALA A 25 -4.07 11.25 -25.71
CA ALA A 25 -4.50 10.10 -24.92
C ALA A 25 -3.33 9.24 -24.39
N LEU A 26 -2.26 9.08 -25.18
CA LEU A 26 -1.04 8.37 -24.75
C LEU A 26 -0.22 9.16 -23.72
N LEU A 27 -0.25 10.50 -23.77
CA LEU A 27 0.38 11.37 -22.77
C LEU A 27 -0.42 11.38 -21.46
N GLU A 28 -1.76 11.42 -21.54
CA GLU A 28 -2.69 11.37 -20.41
C GLU A 28 -2.69 10.02 -19.69
N GLN A 29 -2.36 8.93 -20.40
CA GLN A 29 -2.17 7.60 -19.80
C GLN A 29 -1.03 7.52 -18.77
N ARG A 30 -0.16 8.54 -18.69
CA ARG A 30 0.82 8.67 -17.59
C ARG A 30 0.26 9.36 -16.35
N GLU A 31 -0.82 10.13 -16.48
CA GLU A 31 -1.39 10.94 -15.37
C GLU A 31 -2.77 10.46 -14.89
N HIS A 32 -3.41 9.50 -15.56
CA HIS A 32 -4.72 8.98 -15.16
C HIS A 32 -4.70 7.51 -14.75
N ARG A 33 -4.15 7.23 -13.56
CA ARG A 33 -4.60 6.10 -12.72
C ARG A 33 -5.91 6.48 -12.02
N HIS A 34 -7.00 6.63 -12.77
CA HIS A 34 -8.33 6.73 -12.18
C HIS A 34 -8.83 5.33 -11.78
N GLY A 35 -9.18 5.14 -10.50
CA GLY A 35 -10.13 4.10 -10.08
C GLY A 35 -9.64 3.04 -9.09
N ARG A 36 -8.47 3.18 -8.47
CA ARG A 36 -8.09 2.38 -7.28
C ARG A 36 -8.04 3.31 -6.08
N PRO A 37 -8.56 2.94 -4.90
CA PRO A 37 -8.21 3.63 -3.67
C PRO A 37 -6.69 3.76 -3.65
N GLU A 38 -6.15 4.96 -3.43
CA GLU A 38 -4.70 5.16 -3.37
C GLU A 38 -4.11 4.08 -2.45
N GLU A 39 -3.27 3.21 -3.00
CA GLU A 39 -2.63 2.21 -2.17
C GLU A 39 -1.77 2.97 -1.17
N LYS A 40 -1.76 2.55 0.11
CA LYS A 40 -0.99 3.22 1.17
C LYS A 40 0.47 3.49 0.78
N LYS A 41 1.03 2.62 -0.09
CA LYS A 41 2.35 2.79 -0.73
C LYS A 41 2.45 4.08 -1.55
N ASP A 42 1.46 4.38 -2.37
CA ASP A 42 1.46 5.51 -3.31
C ASP A 42 1.41 6.84 -2.54
N ILE A 43 0.67 6.89 -1.43
CA ILE A 43 0.65 8.03 -0.49
C ILE A 43 2.07 8.31 0.02
N VAL A 44 2.77 7.28 0.52
CA VAL A 44 4.14 7.43 1.05
C VAL A 44 5.12 7.87 -0.04
N ILE A 45 5.01 7.32 -1.26
CA ILE A 45 5.86 7.72 -2.39
C ILE A 45 5.66 9.19 -2.73
N HIS A 46 4.41 9.64 -2.78
CA HIS A 46 4.04 11.01 -3.13
C HIS A 46 4.43 12.01 -2.03
N GLU A 47 4.05 11.76 -0.77
CA GLU A 47 4.33 12.66 0.35
C GLU A 47 5.83 12.83 0.61
N LEU A 48 6.61 11.75 0.49
CA LEU A 48 8.07 11.79 0.70
C LEU A 48 8.85 12.15 -0.57
N GLN A 49 8.16 12.32 -1.69
CA GLN A 49 8.76 12.60 -3.00
C GLN A 49 9.91 11.64 -3.32
N LEU A 50 9.64 10.33 -3.21
CA LEU A 50 10.67 9.32 -3.40
C LEU A 50 11.11 9.23 -4.88
N ASP A 51 12.42 9.16 -5.10
CA ASP A 51 12.98 8.91 -6.44
C ASP A 51 12.88 7.43 -6.85
N GLN A 52 13.18 7.09 -8.11
CA GLN A 52 13.06 5.72 -8.60
C GLN A 52 13.95 4.70 -7.86
N VAL A 53 15.13 5.10 -7.39
CA VAL A 53 16.03 4.23 -6.62
C VAL A 53 15.46 3.99 -5.22
N GLN A 54 14.87 5.03 -4.62
CA GLN A 54 14.19 4.93 -3.33
C GLN A 54 12.93 4.05 -3.44
N ILE A 55 12.11 4.25 -4.48
CA ILE A 55 10.90 3.45 -4.74
C ILE A 55 11.25 1.96 -4.85
N ALA A 56 12.29 1.59 -5.62
CA ALA A 56 12.70 0.20 -5.76
C ALA A 56 13.15 -0.44 -4.44
N LYS A 57 13.78 0.32 -3.54
CA LYS A 57 14.12 -0.14 -2.18
C LYS A 57 12.87 -0.25 -1.31
N TYR A 58 11.98 0.73 -1.40
CA TYR A 58 10.74 0.76 -0.62
C TYR A 58 9.83 -0.44 -0.95
N GLU A 59 9.72 -0.81 -2.22
CA GLU A 59 8.94 -1.98 -2.63
C GLU A 59 9.45 -3.28 -1.98
N LYS A 60 10.77 -3.47 -1.90
CA LYS A 60 11.36 -4.61 -1.18
C LYS A 60 11.02 -4.60 0.30
N MET A 61 11.08 -3.43 0.95
CA MET A 61 10.71 -3.26 2.36
C MET A 61 9.23 -3.56 2.60
N ILE A 62 8.33 -3.16 1.69
CA ILE A 62 6.90 -3.48 1.75
C ILE A 62 6.67 -4.99 1.60
N HIS A 63 7.36 -5.64 0.66
CA HIS A 63 7.24 -7.09 0.48
C HIS A 63 7.65 -7.85 1.73
N TRP A 64 8.78 -7.49 2.34
CA TRP A 64 9.20 -8.05 3.63
C TRP A 64 8.13 -7.81 4.71
N HIS A 65 7.69 -6.56 4.88
CA HIS A 65 6.70 -6.19 5.90
C HIS A 65 5.40 -6.99 5.76
N ARG A 66 4.82 -7.05 4.55
CA ARG A 66 3.59 -7.80 4.28
C ARG A 66 3.73 -9.30 4.57
N ASN A 67 4.89 -9.88 4.27
CA ASN A 67 5.14 -11.29 4.55
C ASN A 67 5.23 -11.56 6.05
N GLN A 68 5.93 -10.71 6.80
CA GLN A 68 6.06 -10.86 8.26
C GLN A 68 4.73 -10.68 8.98
N ILE A 69 3.92 -9.68 8.59
CA ILE A 69 2.57 -9.50 9.13
C ILE A 69 1.70 -10.71 8.83
N ARG A 70 1.70 -11.22 7.60
CA ARG A 70 0.92 -12.42 7.24
C ARG A 70 1.31 -13.65 8.07
N GLU A 71 2.60 -13.84 8.30
CA GLU A 71 3.10 -14.94 9.13
C GLU A 71 2.63 -14.81 10.59
N ALA A 72 2.76 -13.61 11.17
CA ALA A 72 2.30 -13.34 12.53
C ALA A 72 0.77 -13.49 12.69
N ASP A 73 -0.01 -13.00 11.73
CA ASP A 73 -1.47 -13.17 11.68
C ASP A 73 -1.85 -14.65 11.61
N GLY A 74 -1.12 -15.44 10.82
CA GLY A 74 -1.29 -16.90 10.75
C GLY A 74 -1.07 -17.56 12.11
N ARG A 75 0.00 -17.19 12.83
CA ARG A 75 0.27 -17.70 14.19
C ARG A 75 -0.83 -17.30 15.17
N ILE A 76 -1.33 -16.06 15.11
CA ILE A 76 -2.45 -15.62 15.95
C ILE A 76 -3.69 -16.46 15.67
N MET A 77 -3.99 -16.73 14.40
CA MET A 77 -5.16 -17.54 14.02
C MET A 77 -5.03 -18.97 14.57
N ASP A 78 -3.86 -19.60 14.44
CA ASP A 78 -3.61 -20.95 14.99
C ASP A 78 -3.73 -20.99 16.52
N LEU A 79 -3.22 -19.98 17.21
CA LEU A 79 -3.33 -19.85 18.66
C LEU A 79 -4.78 -19.64 19.10
N LYS A 80 -5.55 -18.81 18.39
CA LYS A 80 -6.99 -18.61 18.63
C LYS A 80 -7.78 -19.89 18.43
N ASN A 81 -7.50 -20.64 17.37
CA ASN A 81 -8.14 -21.92 17.11
C ASN A 81 -7.90 -22.90 18.27
N LYS A 82 -6.67 -22.96 18.80
CA LYS A 82 -6.33 -23.78 19.98
C LYS A 82 -7.03 -23.29 21.24
N LEU A 83 -7.11 -21.97 21.45
CA LEU A 83 -7.76 -21.35 22.60
C LEU A 83 -9.26 -21.65 22.63
N TYR A 84 -9.92 -21.69 21.48
CA TYR A 84 -11.37 -21.86 21.37
C TYR A 84 -11.80 -23.33 21.16
N ALA A 85 -10.90 -24.23 20.78
CA ALA A 85 -11.21 -25.65 20.61
C ALA A 85 -11.88 -26.33 21.84
N PRO A 86 -11.50 -26.04 23.10
CA PRO A 86 -12.08 -26.70 24.26
C PRO A 86 -13.30 -25.95 24.86
N LEU A 87 -13.94 -25.02 24.16
CA LEU A 87 -15.06 -24.24 24.71
C LEU A 87 -16.28 -25.09 25.11
N ASP A 88 -16.50 -26.22 24.44
CA ASP A 88 -17.58 -27.16 24.77
C ASP A 88 -17.20 -28.15 25.90
N ASN A 89 -15.99 -28.04 26.46
CA ASN A 89 -15.54 -28.90 27.55
C ASN A 89 -16.10 -28.42 28.90
N PRO A 90 -16.82 -29.27 29.67
CA PRO A 90 -17.39 -28.89 30.96
C PRO A 90 -16.34 -28.52 32.03
N ASN A 91 -15.08 -28.95 31.87
CA ASN A 91 -13.97 -28.60 32.76
C ASN A 91 -12.80 -28.00 31.96
N PRO A 92 -12.86 -26.72 31.58
CA PRO A 92 -11.81 -26.08 30.80
C PRO A 92 -10.50 -25.97 31.61
N ASN A 93 -9.37 -26.27 30.97
CA ASN A 93 -8.06 -26.10 31.58
C ASN A 93 -7.65 -24.61 31.53
N GLN A 94 -7.93 -23.89 32.61
CA GLN A 94 -7.67 -22.46 32.72
C GLN A 94 -6.18 -22.11 32.56
N MET A 95 -5.26 -22.90 33.11
CA MET A 95 -3.82 -22.66 32.97
C MET A 95 -3.36 -22.76 31.50
N ALA A 96 -3.91 -23.71 30.75
CA ALA A 96 -3.61 -23.84 29.32
C ALA A 96 -4.16 -22.65 28.52
N ASN A 97 -5.35 -22.16 28.86
CA ASN A 97 -5.96 -20.99 28.22
C ASN A 97 -5.16 -19.72 28.49
N ASP A 98 -4.75 -19.49 29.74
CA ASP A 98 -3.92 -18.34 30.13
C ASP A 98 -2.58 -18.35 29.38
N SER A 99 -1.98 -19.53 29.22
CA SER A 99 -0.76 -19.68 28.42
C SER A 99 -0.98 -19.34 26.95
N LEU A 100 -2.08 -19.79 26.34
CA LEU A 100 -2.41 -19.46 24.94
C LEU A 100 -2.66 -17.96 24.76
N MET A 101 -3.34 -17.32 25.71
CA MET A 101 -3.55 -15.88 25.73
C MET A 101 -2.23 -15.11 25.84
N ALA A 102 -1.32 -15.57 26.69
CA ALA A 102 0.02 -14.97 26.82
C ALA A 102 0.82 -15.09 25.51
N GLU A 103 0.75 -16.23 24.81
CA GLU A 103 1.39 -16.40 23.50
C GLU A 103 0.77 -15.49 22.43
N ILE A 104 -0.55 -15.32 22.41
CA ILE A 104 -1.21 -14.34 21.52
C ILE A 104 -0.67 -12.93 21.79
N GLY A 105 -0.54 -12.56 23.07
CA GLY A 105 0.04 -11.28 23.47
C GLY A 105 1.47 -11.08 22.96
N LYS A 106 2.31 -12.11 23.00
CA LYS A 106 3.69 -12.05 22.47
C LYS A 106 3.70 -11.80 20.96
N VAL A 107 2.83 -12.48 20.20
CA VAL A 107 2.76 -12.26 18.75
C VAL A 107 2.22 -10.87 18.42
N GLN A 108 1.29 -10.31 19.22
CA GLN A 108 0.84 -8.93 19.05
C GLN A 108 1.99 -7.93 19.27
N VAL A 109 2.83 -8.15 20.29
CA VAL A 109 4.02 -7.33 20.52
C VAL A 109 4.99 -7.41 19.32
N GLU A 110 5.16 -8.59 18.74
CA GLU A 110 5.98 -8.78 17.54
C GLU A 110 5.44 -8.00 16.34
N ILE A 111 4.12 -8.01 16.12
CA ILE A 111 3.46 -7.20 15.08
C ILE A 111 3.78 -5.72 15.25
N GLU A 112 3.72 -5.18 16.48
CA GLU A 112 4.08 -3.78 16.73
C GLU A 112 5.56 -3.48 16.44
N HIS A 113 6.46 -4.42 16.72
CA HIS A 113 7.87 -4.28 16.33
C HIS A 113 8.04 -4.26 14.81
N ILE A 114 7.29 -5.10 14.08
CA ILE A 114 7.31 -5.14 12.62
C ILE A 114 6.78 -3.82 12.02
N HIS A 115 5.69 -3.26 12.57
CA HIS A 115 5.18 -1.94 12.16
C HIS A 115 6.19 -0.83 12.45
N TYR A 116 6.71 -0.77 13.68
CA TYR A 116 7.67 0.24 14.09
C TYR A 116 8.93 0.21 13.20
N LYS A 117 9.46 -0.99 12.94
CA LYS A 117 10.58 -1.19 12.03
C LYS A 117 10.26 -0.71 10.61
N HIS A 118 9.06 -0.97 10.08
CA HIS A 118 8.68 -0.49 8.75
C HIS A 118 8.77 1.04 8.65
N PHE A 119 8.29 1.77 9.67
CA PHE A 119 8.40 3.23 9.71
C PHE A 119 9.86 3.70 9.84
N GLN A 120 10.68 3.02 10.64
CA GLN A 120 12.11 3.31 10.70
C GLN A 120 12.83 3.06 9.36
N ASP A 121 12.47 1.99 8.65
CA ASP A 121 13.03 1.67 7.34
C ASP A 121 12.65 2.77 6.32
N ILE A 122 11.41 3.29 6.36
CA ILE A 122 10.99 4.45 5.55
C ILE A 122 11.83 5.68 5.90
N LYS A 123 12.04 5.98 7.19
CA LYS A 123 12.90 7.10 7.60
C LYS A 123 14.32 6.97 7.07
N SER A 124 14.88 5.76 7.07
CA SER A 124 16.24 5.48 6.59
C SER A 124 16.37 5.65 5.07
N LEU A 125 15.26 5.57 4.34
CA LEU A 125 15.22 5.79 2.91
C LEU A 125 15.31 7.28 2.55
N CYS A 126 14.81 8.15 3.43
CA CYS A 126 14.75 9.59 3.23
C CYS A 126 16.15 10.23 3.24
N ARG A 127 16.36 11.14 2.29
CA ARG A 127 17.49 12.08 2.30
C ARG A 127 17.22 13.19 3.31
N LYS A 128 18.23 14.02 3.61
CA LYS A 128 18.12 15.08 4.64
C LYS A 128 16.98 16.06 4.32
N GLU A 129 16.82 16.40 3.05
CA GLU A 129 15.78 17.26 2.51
C GLU A 129 14.37 16.65 2.61
N GLN A 130 14.24 15.32 2.72
CA GLN A 130 12.96 14.61 2.83
C GLN A 130 12.51 14.37 4.27
N LEU A 131 13.40 14.58 5.26
CA LEU A 131 13.07 14.37 6.68
C LEU A 131 11.92 15.26 7.21
N PRO A 132 11.76 16.53 6.78
CA PRO A 132 10.60 17.32 7.15
C PRO A 132 9.27 16.71 6.68
N TYR A 133 9.22 16.21 5.43
CA TYR A 133 8.03 15.51 4.91
C TYR A 133 7.74 14.22 5.67
N TYR A 134 8.79 13.48 6.03
CA TYR A 134 8.63 12.30 6.88
C TYR A 134 8.04 12.66 8.25
N HIS A 135 8.51 13.74 8.87
CA HIS A 135 7.97 14.17 10.16
C HIS A 135 6.50 14.58 10.05
N ASP A 136 6.13 15.34 9.02
CA ASP A 136 4.73 15.70 8.76
C ASP A 136 3.86 14.45 8.56
N MET A 137 4.29 13.53 7.69
CA MET A 137 3.60 12.25 7.45
C MET A 137 3.40 11.45 8.74
N THR A 138 4.39 11.44 9.65
CA THR A 138 4.28 10.68 10.91
C THR A 138 3.14 11.17 11.81
N THR A 139 2.75 12.44 11.72
CA THR A 139 1.60 12.97 12.48
C THR A 139 0.26 12.41 11.98
N ARG A 140 0.21 11.94 10.73
CA ARG A 140 -0.98 11.38 10.07
C ARG A 140 -0.89 9.87 9.81
N ILE A 141 0.09 9.17 10.40
CA ILE A 141 0.30 7.73 10.18
C ILE A 141 -0.96 6.91 10.48
N ALA A 142 -1.68 7.23 11.56
CA ALA A 142 -2.90 6.50 11.91
C ALA A 142 -3.97 6.60 10.81
N ASP A 143 -4.10 7.77 10.18
CA ASP A 143 -5.08 7.98 9.12
C ASP A 143 -4.68 7.22 7.85
N ILE A 144 -3.41 7.34 7.44
CA ILE A 144 -2.87 6.70 6.23
C ILE A 144 -2.94 5.17 6.33
N PHE A 145 -2.60 4.62 7.50
CA PHE A 145 -2.46 3.18 7.69
C PHE A 145 -3.67 2.51 8.36
N SER A 146 -4.69 3.24 8.77
CA SER A 146 -5.96 2.65 9.21
C SER A 146 -6.64 1.86 8.08
N ASN A 147 -7.41 0.84 8.44
CA ASN A 147 -8.29 0.20 7.46
C ASN A 147 -9.49 1.11 7.21
N PRO A 148 -9.95 1.28 5.96
CA PRO A 148 -11.13 2.07 5.69
C PRO A 148 -12.28 1.54 6.54
N LYS A 149 -12.95 2.44 7.28
CA LYS A 149 -14.11 2.08 8.07
C LYS A 149 -15.11 1.40 7.12
N PRO A 150 -15.62 0.19 7.44
CA PRO A 150 -16.67 -0.40 6.63
C PRO A 150 -17.81 0.63 6.54
N GLY A 151 -18.21 0.97 5.32
CA GLY A 151 -19.29 1.93 5.07
C GLY A 151 -20.51 1.50 5.88
N ARG A 152 -21.05 2.43 6.66
CA ARG A 152 -22.33 2.23 7.36
C ARG A 152 -23.47 2.14 6.37
#